data_AF-A0A480YZA3-F1
#
_entry.id   AF-A0A480YZA3-F1
#
_cell.length_a   1.000
_cell.length_b   1.000
_cell.length_c   1.000
_cell.angle_alpha   90.00
_cell.angle_beta   90.00
_cell.angle_gamma   90.00
#
_symmetry.space_group_name_H-M   'P 1'
#
loop_
_entity.id
_entity.type
_entity.pdbx_description
1 polymer ?
#
loop_
_entity_poly.entity_id
_entity_poly.type
_entity_poly.pdbx_seq_one_letter_code
_entity_poly.pdbx_strand_id
1 'polypeptide(L)'
;MEMLELCGSFVQKLGDALPEEIREPVLRDAQWTFESAVQENVSINGQAWQEASDSCFMDSDIKVLEDQFDEIIVDVATKRKQYPRKILECVIKIIKAKQEVLKQYHPVVHPLGLKYDPDPAPRMENLKCRGEAIAEGISEAMKSLPALIEQGDGFSQVLKMQPIIQLQRVHQEVFSGCCRKPDVKPESFIAQIETTPAETSTRKSTDLVLRRKRTKDCPQRKWYPLRPKRINLDT
;
A
#
# COMPACT_ATOMS: atom_id res chain seq x y z
N MET A 1 -19.89 1.51 77.01
CA MET A 1 -19.50 1.97 78.36
C MET A 1 -20.62 1.82 79.40
N GLU A 2 -21.87 2.12 79.05
CA GLU A 2 -23.03 2.15 79.98
C GLU A 2 -23.19 0.91 80.89
N MET A 3 -22.93 -0.30 80.39
CA MET A 3 -23.03 -1.52 81.23
C MET A 3 -21.93 -1.64 82.29
N LEU A 4 -20.72 -1.13 82.03
CA LEU A 4 -19.61 -1.18 82.99
C LEU A 4 -19.90 -0.23 84.16
N GLU A 5 -20.44 0.95 83.87
CA GLU A 5 -20.90 1.92 84.88
C GLU A 5 -22.04 1.36 85.74
N LEU A 6 -23.02 0.69 85.12
CA LEU A 6 -24.10 0.01 85.84
C LEU A 6 -23.55 -1.06 86.79
N CYS A 7 -22.58 -1.86 86.35
CA CYS A 7 -21.92 -2.88 87.17
C CYS A 7 -21.07 -2.27 88.31
N GLY A 8 -20.54 -1.06 88.14
CA GLY A 8 -19.81 -0.33 89.19
C GLY A 8 -20.63 -0.11 90.47
N SER A 9 -21.96 -0.01 90.36
CA SER A 9 -22.84 0.09 91.54
C SER A 9 -22.76 -1.13 92.47
N PHE A 10 -22.44 -2.33 91.95
CA PHE A 10 -22.23 -3.51 92.78
C PHE A 10 -20.88 -3.48 93.50
N VAL A 11 -19.85 -2.92 92.86
CA VAL A 11 -18.54 -2.74 93.48
C VAL A 11 -18.63 -1.70 94.61
N GLN A 12 -19.40 -0.64 94.43
CA GLN A 12 -19.68 0.33 95.49
C GLN A 12 -20.37 -0.29 96.71
N LYS A 13 -21.35 -1.19 96.49
CA LYS A 13 -22.06 -1.91 97.57
C LYS A 13 -21.16 -2.85 98.39
N LEU A 14 -20.02 -3.29 97.86
CA LEU A 14 -19.05 -4.08 98.64
C LEU A 14 -18.45 -3.26 99.80
N GLY A 15 -18.49 -1.93 99.70
CA GLY A 15 -17.96 -1.01 100.71
C GLY A 15 -18.77 -0.90 101.99
N ASP A 16 -20.05 -1.31 101.97
CA ASP A 16 -20.94 -1.25 103.12
C ASP A 16 -20.46 -2.14 104.28
N ALA A 17 -19.66 -3.16 103.96
CA ALA A 17 -19.04 -4.06 104.93
C ALA A 17 -17.67 -3.58 105.46
N LEU A 18 -17.12 -2.47 104.92
CA LEU A 18 -15.81 -1.96 105.31
C LEU A 18 -15.88 -0.83 106.37
N PRO A 19 -14.86 -0.72 107.24
CA PRO A 19 -14.68 0.42 108.14
C PRO A 19 -14.57 1.75 107.38
N GLU A 20 -15.15 2.82 107.93
CA GLU A 20 -15.25 4.12 107.25
C GLU A 20 -13.89 4.70 106.88
N GLU A 21 -12.87 4.48 107.72
CA GLU A 21 -11.54 5.06 107.59
C GLU A 21 -10.78 4.54 106.36
N ILE A 22 -11.12 3.34 105.88
CA ILE A 22 -10.45 2.69 104.74
C ILE A 22 -11.39 2.45 103.57
N ARG A 23 -12.70 2.68 103.73
CA ARG A 23 -13.72 2.35 102.73
C ARG A 23 -13.47 3.04 101.39
N GLU A 24 -13.25 4.35 101.40
CA GLU A 24 -13.10 5.13 100.16
C GLU A 24 -11.86 4.76 99.33
N PRO A 25 -10.63 4.69 99.90
CA PRO A 25 -9.46 4.29 99.11
C PRO A 25 -9.55 2.85 98.61
N VAL A 26 -10.09 1.92 99.42
CA VAL A 26 -10.24 0.51 99.01
C VAL A 26 -11.27 0.36 97.89
N LEU A 27 -12.38 1.11 97.94
CA LEU A 27 -13.38 1.09 96.88
C LEU A 27 -12.86 1.68 95.57
N ARG A 28 -12.07 2.77 95.62
CA ARG A 28 -11.45 3.34 94.42
C ARG A 28 -10.50 2.35 93.76
N ASP A 29 -9.67 1.67 94.55
CA ASP A 29 -8.74 0.64 94.06
C ASP A 29 -9.48 -0.59 93.49
N ALA A 30 -10.52 -1.06 94.18
CA ALA A 30 -11.37 -2.16 93.71
C ALA A 30 -12.10 -1.80 92.41
N GLN A 31 -12.62 -0.57 92.29
CA GLN A 31 -13.27 -0.08 91.07
C GLN A 31 -12.28 -0.02 89.91
N TRP A 32 -11.11 0.58 90.11
CA TRP A 32 -10.05 0.66 89.10
C TRP A 32 -9.60 -0.72 88.65
N THR A 33 -9.36 -1.64 89.59
CA THR A 33 -8.93 -3.02 89.29
C THR A 33 -10.00 -3.78 88.50
N PHE A 34 -11.26 -3.63 88.88
CA PHE A 34 -12.38 -4.24 88.16
C PHE A 34 -12.50 -3.73 86.73
N GLU A 35 -12.54 -2.40 86.55
CA GLU A 35 -12.66 -1.78 85.22
C GLU A 35 -11.45 -2.12 84.34
N SER A 36 -10.23 -2.06 84.89
CA SER A 36 -9.00 -2.39 84.17
C SER A 36 -8.99 -3.86 83.73
N ALA A 37 -9.37 -4.79 84.62
CA ALA A 37 -9.44 -6.21 84.28
C ALA A 37 -10.47 -6.47 83.16
N VAL A 38 -11.60 -5.77 83.16
CA VAL A 38 -12.58 -5.89 82.06
C VAL A 38 -12.01 -5.34 80.76
N GLN A 39 -11.39 -4.16 80.78
CA GLN A 39 -10.81 -3.53 79.58
C GLN A 39 -9.65 -4.34 78.98
N GLU A 40 -8.83 -4.99 79.81
CA GLU A 40 -7.70 -5.83 79.33
C GLU A 40 -8.16 -7.14 78.70
N ASN A 41 -9.31 -7.68 79.12
CA ASN A 41 -9.80 -9.00 78.69
C ASN A 41 -10.86 -8.93 77.58
N VAL A 42 -11.34 -7.73 77.23
CA VAL A 42 -12.34 -7.53 76.18
C VAL A 42 -11.73 -6.80 75.00
N SER A 43 -11.83 -7.38 73.81
CA SER A 43 -11.45 -6.75 72.55
C SER A 43 -12.67 -6.17 71.82
N ILE A 44 -12.54 -4.96 71.26
CA ILE A 44 -13.55 -4.34 70.41
C ILE A 44 -13.09 -4.50 68.96
N ASN A 45 -13.87 -5.20 68.13
CA ASN A 45 -13.52 -5.50 66.73
C ASN A 45 -12.11 -6.12 66.54
N GLY A 46 -11.64 -6.90 67.52
CA GLY A 46 -10.31 -7.52 67.50
C GLY A 46 -9.16 -6.60 67.88
N GLN A 47 -9.44 -5.35 68.27
CA GLN A 47 -8.48 -4.41 68.83
C GLN A 47 -8.54 -4.39 70.35
N ALA A 48 -7.41 -4.07 70.98
CA ALA A 48 -7.37 -3.81 72.42
C ALA A 48 -8.26 -2.59 72.76
N TRP A 49 -8.81 -2.56 73.96
CA TRP A 49 -9.75 -1.52 74.38
C TRP A 49 -9.22 -0.08 74.21
N GLN A 50 -7.91 0.14 74.42
CA GLN A 50 -7.26 1.45 74.27
C GLN A 50 -7.01 1.86 72.81
N GLU A 51 -6.96 0.90 71.90
CA GLU A 51 -6.66 1.12 70.48
C GLU A 51 -7.93 1.20 69.64
N ALA A 52 -9.03 0.68 70.16
CA ALA A 52 -10.33 0.75 69.53
C ALA A 52 -10.78 2.22 69.45
N SER A 53 -11.04 2.70 68.23
CA SER A 53 -11.56 4.04 68.05
C SER A 53 -13.01 4.09 68.54
N ASP A 54 -13.29 4.97 69.50
CA ASP A 54 -14.67 5.30 69.81
C ASP A 54 -15.29 6.03 68.63
N SER A 55 -16.39 5.50 68.09
CA SER A 55 -17.13 6.10 66.98
C SER A 55 -17.94 7.33 67.39
N CYS A 56 -17.63 7.93 68.54
CA CYS A 56 -18.28 9.11 69.05
C CYS A 56 -17.60 10.34 68.43
N PHE A 57 -18.08 10.73 67.25
CA PHE A 57 -17.70 12.02 66.67
C PHE A 57 -18.30 13.14 67.49
N MET A 58 -17.49 14.15 67.83
CA MET A 58 -18.01 15.34 68.48
C MET A 58 -18.71 16.23 67.44
N ASP A 59 -19.71 17.00 67.87
CA ASP A 59 -20.40 17.96 66.98
C ASP A 59 -19.43 18.93 66.31
N SER A 60 -18.29 19.25 66.95
CA SER A 60 -17.21 20.06 66.37
C SER A 60 -16.56 19.40 65.15
N ASP A 61 -16.34 18.09 65.21
CA ASP A 61 -15.67 17.34 64.13
C ASP A 61 -16.60 17.23 62.92
N ILE A 62 -17.90 17.02 63.18
CA ILE A 62 -18.95 17.01 62.15
C ILE A 62 -19.04 18.37 61.48
N LYS A 63 -19.03 19.47 62.26
CA LYS A 63 -19.10 20.84 61.72
C LYS A 63 -17.93 21.16 60.80
N VAL A 64 -16.71 20.82 61.22
CA VAL A 64 -15.51 21.02 60.38
C VAL A 64 -15.63 20.24 59.08
N LEU A 65 -16.13 19.00 59.12
CA LEU A 65 -16.31 18.17 57.93
C LEU A 65 -17.40 18.73 57.00
N GLU A 66 -18.52 19.19 57.56
CA GLU A 66 -19.61 19.83 56.81
C GLU A 66 -19.11 21.09 56.09
N ASP A 67 -18.36 21.96 56.77
CA ASP A 67 -17.82 23.20 56.18
C ASP A 67 -16.87 22.89 55.02
N GLN A 68 -16.00 21.90 55.17
CA GLN A 68 -15.11 21.44 54.10
C GLN A 68 -15.89 20.86 52.92
N PHE A 69 -16.96 20.12 53.21
CA PHE A 69 -17.79 19.52 52.18
C PHE A 69 -18.55 20.59 51.38
N ASP A 70 -19.08 21.61 52.06
CA ASP A 70 -19.74 22.75 51.41
C ASP A 70 -18.77 23.56 50.54
N GLU A 71 -17.53 23.77 51.00
CA GLU A 71 -16.48 24.40 50.19
C GLU A 71 -16.25 23.62 48.88
N ILE A 72 -16.11 22.29 48.97
CA ILE A 72 -15.92 21.43 47.80
C ILE A 72 -17.14 21.46 46.88
N ILE A 73 -18.36 21.43 47.43
CA ILE A 73 -19.59 21.53 46.63
C ILE A 73 -19.59 22.84 45.83
N VAL A 74 -19.28 23.97 46.48
CA VAL A 74 -19.27 25.29 45.84
C VAL A 74 -18.17 25.38 44.78
N ASP A 75 -16.95 24.90 45.06
CA ASP A 75 -15.87 24.88 44.07
C ASP A 75 -16.28 24.04 42.87
N VAL A 76 -16.70 22.79 43.08
CA VAL A 76 -17.08 21.86 42.00
C VAL A 76 -18.24 22.42 41.17
N ALA A 77 -19.26 23.00 41.80
CA ALA A 77 -20.36 23.66 41.09
C ALA A 77 -19.85 24.83 40.24
N THR A 78 -18.92 25.62 40.77
CA THR A 78 -18.28 26.73 40.07
C THR A 78 -17.44 26.26 38.88
N LYS A 79 -16.65 25.19 39.06
CA LYS A 79 -15.88 24.56 37.97
C LYS A 79 -16.82 24.07 36.87
N ARG A 80 -17.86 23.29 37.22
CA ARG A 80 -18.86 22.76 36.27
C ARG A 80 -19.53 23.87 35.48
N LYS A 81 -19.80 25.03 36.09
CA LYS A 81 -20.42 26.19 35.43
C LYS A 81 -19.45 26.95 34.52
N GLN A 82 -18.24 27.23 34.98
CA GLN A 82 -17.33 28.19 34.32
C GLN A 82 -16.31 27.54 33.39
N TYR A 83 -15.75 26.39 33.77
CA TYR A 83 -14.61 25.80 33.06
C TYR A 83 -14.95 25.35 31.63
N PRO A 84 -16.12 24.74 31.35
CA PRO A 84 -16.50 24.41 29.98
C PRO A 84 -16.50 25.64 29.06
N ARG A 85 -16.90 26.81 29.56
CA ARG A 85 -16.90 28.07 28.79
C ARG A 85 -15.47 28.56 28.51
N LYS A 86 -14.59 28.52 29.52
CA LYS A 86 -13.17 28.88 29.37
C LYS A 86 -12.44 27.95 28.39
N ILE A 87 -12.66 26.63 28.53
CA ILE A 87 -12.09 25.61 27.65
C ILE A 87 -12.59 25.83 26.22
N LEU A 88 -13.89 26.06 26.04
CA LEU A 88 -14.48 26.33 24.74
C LEU A 88 -13.85 27.55 24.07
N GLU A 89 -13.66 28.65 24.81
CA GLU A 89 -12.99 29.85 24.30
C GLU A 89 -11.57 29.55 23.81
N CYS A 90 -10.77 28.82 24.61
CA CYS A 90 -9.42 28.41 24.24
C CYS A 90 -9.41 27.53 22.99
N VAL A 91 -10.29 26.54 22.92
CA VAL A 91 -10.40 25.62 21.77
C VAL A 91 -10.80 26.37 20.51
N ILE A 92 -11.76 27.30 20.58
CA ILE A 92 -12.14 28.15 19.45
C ILE A 92 -10.94 28.96 18.95
N LYS A 93 -10.15 29.58 19.84
CA LYS A 93 -8.94 30.32 19.46
C LYS A 93 -7.92 29.42 18.75
N ILE A 94 -7.68 28.22 19.27
CA ILE A 94 -6.74 27.26 18.67
C ILE A 94 -7.21 26.81 17.28
N ILE A 95 -8.50 26.50 17.12
CA ILE A 95 -9.05 26.07 15.83
C ILE A 95 -8.92 27.19 14.79
N LYS A 96 -9.27 28.43 15.16
CA LYS A 96 -9.12 29.60 14.28
C LYS A 96 -7.66 29.82 13.88
N ALA A 97 -6.72 29.71 14.83
CA ALA A 97 -5.29 29.85 14.55
C ALA A 97 -4.79 28.76 13.58
N LYS A 98 -5.18 27.49 13.79
CA LYS A 98 -4.83 26.38 12.88
C LYS A 98 -5.39 26.61 11.47
N GLN A 99 -6.63 27.08 11.38
CA GLN A 99 -7.23 27.41 10.09
C GLN A 99 -6.49 28.55 9.39
N GLU A 100 -6.05 29.56 10.12
CA GLU A 100 -5.29 30.68 9.55
C GLU A 100 -3.92 30.24 9.03
N VAL A 101 -3.20 29.41 9.79
CA VAL A 101 -1.95 28.78 9.33
C VAL A 101 -2.17 27.97 8.06
N LEU A 102 -3.29 27.22 7.98
CA LEU A 102 -3.63 26.45 6.79
C LEU A 102 -3.93 27.34 5.57
N LYS A 103 -4.54 28.51 5.75
CA LYS A 103 -4.75 29.46 4.63
C LYS A 103 -3.44 30.03 4.10
N GLN A 104 -2.47 30.25 4.98
CA GLN A 104 -1.13 30.74 4.60
C GLN A 104 -0.30 29.66 3.90
N TYR A 105 -0.70 28.39 4.00
CA TYR A 105 -0.01 27.29 3.34
C TYR A 105 -0.16 27.37 1.82
N HIS A 106 0.95 27.68 1.15
CA HIS A 106 1.07 27.57 -0.30
C HIS A 106 1.81 26.26 -0.62
N PRO A 107 1.27 25.40 -1.50
CA PRO A 107 1.91 24.12 -1.82
C PRO A 107 3.30 24.36 -2.41
N VAL A 108 4.33 23.88 -1.69
CA VAL A 108 5.76 24.09 -1.99
C VAL A 108 6.21 23.36 -3.26
N VAL A 109 5.39 22.46 -3.82
CA VAL A 109 5.75 21.66 -5.00
C VAL A 109 4.99 22.16 -6.21
N HIS A 110 5.61 23.05 -6.98
CA HIS A 110 5.16 23.36 -8.33
C HIS A 110 5.42 22.14 -9.24
N PRO A 111 4.46 21.74 -10.09
CA PRO A 111 4.67 20.67 -11.05
C PRO A 111 5.87 21.01 -11.93
N LEU A 112 6.90 20.16 -11.91
CA LEU A 112 8.03 20.29 -12.83
C LEU A 112 7.52 19.94 -14.22
N GLY A 113 7.35 20.96 -15.06
CA GLY A 113 6.93 20.78 -16.45
C GLY A 113 7.95 19.94 -17.21
N LEU A 114 7.68 18.64 -17.36
CA LEU A 114 8.43 17.74 -18.22
C LEU A 114 8.19 18.18 -19.66
N LYS A 115 9.11 18.97 -20.22
CA LYS A 115 9.10 19.28 -21.65
C LYS A 115 9.40 18.00 -22.43
N TYR A 116 8.59 17.76 -23.45
CA TYR A 116 8.81 16.69 -24.42
C TYR A 116 10.03 17.04 -25.29
N ASP A 117 10.86 16.02 -25.58
CA ASP A 117 12.12 16.15 -26.32
C ASP A 117 11.87 16.69 -27.76
N PRO A 118 12.80 17.46 -28.36
CA PRO A 118 12.51 18.17 -29.59
C PRO A 118 12.56 17.28 -30.86
N ASP A 119 11.87 17.83 -31.86
CA ASP A 119 11.47 17.40 -33.20
C ASP A 119 12.24 16.24 -33.90
N PRO A 120 11.54 15.13 -34.28
CA PRO A 120 12.10 14.05 -35.12
C PRO A 120 12.25 14.39 -36.61
N ALA A 121 11.99 15.63 -37.04
CA ALA A 121 12.06 16.10 -38.43
C ALA A 121 13.24 15.56 -39.28
N PRO A 122 14.51 15.56 -38.84
CA PRO A 122 15.61 15.09 -39.70
C PRO A 122 15.50 13.60 -40.06
N ARG A 123 14.92 12.78 -39.16
CA ARG A 123 14.67 11.37 -39.41
C ARG A 123 13.48 11.17 -40.34
N MET A 124 12.48 12.05 -40.26
CA MET A 124 11.30 12.02 -41.13
C MET A 124 11.68 12.34 -42.59
N GLU A 125 12.52 13.37 -42.80
CA GLU A 125 12.94 13.78 -44.15
C GLU A 125 13.79 12.69 -44.84
N ASN A 126 14.72 12.08 -44.11
CA ASN A 126 15.51 10.97 -44.65
C ASN A 126 14.62 9.78 -45.08
N LEU A 127 13.59 9.45 -44.29
CA LEU A 127 12.65 8.39 -44.64
C LEU A 127 11.84 8.73 -45.89
N LYS A 128 11.45 9.99 -46.06
CA LYS A 128 10.73 10.48 -47.24
C LYS A 128 11.59 10.35 -48.51
N CYS A 129 12.79 10.91 -48.52
CA CYS A 129 13.70 10.82 -49.68
C CYS A 129 14.02 9.36 -50.05
N ARG A 130 14.20 8.50 -49.04
CA ARG A 130 14.44 7.08 -49.28
C ARG A 130 13.20 6.38 -49.85
N GLY A 131 12.01 6.76 -49.41
CA GLY A 131 10.75 6.28 -49.98
C GLY A 131 10.59 6.67 -51.45
N GLU A 132 10.93 7.92 -51.80
CA GLU A 132 10.89 8.42 -53.19
C GLU A 132 11.86 7.64 -54.10
N ALA A 133 13.11 7.46 -53.67
CA ALA A 133 14.09 6.70 -54.45
C ALA A 133 13.68 5.23 -54.68
N ILE A 134 13.05 4.60 -53.69
CA ILE A 134 12.52 3.23 -53.83
C ILE A 134 11.33 3.22 -54.81
N ALA A 135 10.44 4.20 -54.73
CA ALA A 135 9.29 4.29 -55.62
C ALA A 135 9.70 4.52 -57.08
N GLU A 136 10.71 5.37 -57.33
CA GLU A 136 11.30 5.57 -58.65
C GLU A 136 11.93 4.28 -59.18
N GLY A 137 12.73 3.59 -58.37
CA GLY A 137 13.34 2.32 -58.74
C GLY A 137 12.30 1.24 -59.10
N ILE A 138 11.20 1.16 -58.35
CA ILE A 138 10.09 0.25 -58.68
C ILE A 138 9.41 0.67 -59.99
N SER A 139 9.16 1.95 -60.20
CA SER A 139 8.54 2.48 -61.43
C SER A 139 9.38 2.18 -62.67
N GLU A 140 10.70 2.38 -62.58
CA GLU A 140 11.63 2.08 -63.66
C GLU A 140 11.68 0.57 -63.96
N ALA A 141 11.79 -0.26 -62.92
CA ALA A 141 11.73 -1.71 -63.07
C ALA A 141 10.42 -2.17 -63.74
N MET A 142 9.28 -1.59 -63.35
CA MET A 142 7.98 -1.87 -63.98
C MET A 142 7.91 -1.45 -65.45
N LYS A 143 8.61 -0.39 -65.84
CA LYS A 143 8.69 0.05 -67.25
C LYS A 143 9.62 -0.83 -68.09
N SER A 144 10.73 -1.30 -67.52
CA SER A 144 11.72 -2.10 -68.26
C SER A 144 11.34 -3.57 -68.38
N LEU A 145 10.61 -4.11 -67.41
CA LEU A 145 10.29 -5.54 -67.33
C LEU A 145 9.48 -6.07 -68.54
N PRO A 146 8.46 -5.35 -69.08
CA PRO A 146 7.74 -5.79 -70.29
C PRO A 146 8.65 -5.95 -71.52
N ALA A 147 9.58 -5.02 -71.74
CA ALA A 147 10.51 -5.09 -72.87
C ALA A 147 11.43 -6.32 -72.76
N LEU A 148 11.84 -6.68 -71.53
CA LEU A 148 12.64 -7.88 -71.29
C LEU A 148 11.84 -9.16 -71.56
N ILE A 149 10.55 -9.18 -71.22
CA ILE A 149 9.62 -10.28 -71.54
C ILE A 149 9.49 -10.42 -73.06
N GLU A 150 9.24 -9.33 -73.79
CA GLU A 150 9.13 -9.35 -75.26
C GLU A 150 10.40 -9.88 -75.92
N GLN A 151 11.59 -9.48 -75.42
CA GLN A 151 12.85 -10.00 -75.91
C GLN A 151 13.01 -11.50 -75.64
N GLY A 152 12.61 -11.97 -74.45
CA GLY A 152 12.59 -13.39 -74.10
C GLY A 152 11.65 -14.21 -74.98
N ASP A 153 10.44 -13.71 -75.23
CA ASP A 153 9.47 -14.33 -76.13
C ASP A 153 9.97 -14.36 -77.59
N GLY A 154 10.62 -13.28 -78.03
CA GLY A 154 11.28 -13.22 -79.34
C GLY A 154 12.34 -14.31 -79.51
N PHE A 155 13.24 -14.48 -78.53
CA PHE A 155 14.23 -15.56 -78.53
C PHE A 155 13.57 -16.95 -78.49
N SER A 156 12.55 -17.14 -77.68
CA SER A 156 11.77 -18.38 -77.60
C SER A 156 11.16 -18.77 -78.96
N GLN A 157 10.64 -17.80 -79.71
CA GLN A 157 10.06 -18.04 -81.04
C GLN A 157 11.12 -18.46 -82.07
N VAL A 158 12.30 -17.84 -82.06
CA VAL A 158 13.41 -18.24 -82.95
C VAL A 158 13.86 -19.66 -82.66
N LEU A 159 13.99 -20.03 -81.39
CA LEU A 159 14.35 -21.40 -80.99
C LEU A 159 13.29 -22.42 -81.42
N LYS A 160 11.99 -22.08 -81.35
CA LYS A 160 10.90 -22.94 -81.87
C LYS A 160 10.95 -23.11 -83.40
N MET A 161 11.37 -22.09 -84.13
CA MET A 161 11.50 -22.15 -85.59
C MET A 161 12.74 -22.91 -86.08
N GLN A 162 13.75 -23.09 -85.23
CA GLN A 162 15.03 -23.71 -85.59
C GLN A 162 14.90 -25.12 -86.22
N PRO A 163 14.08 -26.06 -85.69
CA PRO A 163 13.89 -27.37 -86.31
C PRO A 163 13.19 -27.28 -87.68
N ILE A 164 12.27 -26.33 -87.85
CA ILE A 164 11.55 -26.10 -89.11
C ILE A 164 12.52 -25.56 -90.16
N ILE A 165 13.39 -24.62 -89.80
CA ILE A 165 14.43 -24.08 -90.68
C ILE A 165 15.44 -25.17 -91.05
N GLN A 166 15.85 -26.01 -90.10
CA GLN A 166 16.72 -27.16 -90.38
C GLN A 166 16.06 -28.17 -91.32
N LEU A 167 14.78 -28.51 -91.10
CA LEU A 167 14.01 -29.39 -91.99
C LEU A 167 13.88 -28.79 -93.40
N GLN A 168 13.61 -27.48 -93.51
CA GLN A 168 13.60 -26.77 -94.79
C GLN A 168 14.96 -26.83 -95.49
N ARG A 169 16.07 -26.69 -94.75
CA ARG A 169 17.42 -26.83 -95.28
C ARG A 169 17.68 -28.24 -95.81
N VAL A 170 17.28 -29.28 -95.07
CA VAL A 170 17.39 -30.68 -95.51
C VAL A 170 16.52 -30.95 -96.74
N HIS A 171 15.27 -30.48 -96.77
CA HIS A 171 14.42 -30.60 -97.96
C HIS A 171 15.06 -29.89 -99.16
N GLN A 172 15.60 -28.69 -98.97
CA GLN A 172 16.33 -28.00 -100.02
C GLN A 172 17.49 -28.87 -100.52
N GLU A 173 18.38 -29.35 -99.63
CA GLU A 173 19.52 -30.21 -99.97
C GLU A 173 19.13 -31.52 -100.69
N VAL A 174 18.05 -32.18 -100.27
CA VAL A 174 17.56 -33.44 -100.87
C VAL A 174 16.90 -33.22 -102.23
N PHE A 175 16.15 -32.13 -102.40
CA PHE A 175 15.44 -31.84 -103.65
C PHE A 175 16.23 -30.98 -104.64
N SER A 176 17.35 -30.35 -104.23
CA SER A 176 18.26 -29.61 -105.11
C SER A 176 19.51 -30.43 -105.45
N GLY A 177 19.35 -31.47 -106.26
CA GLY A 177 20.48 -32.20 -106.84
C GLY A 177 21.10 -31.48 -108.04
N CYS A 178 22.26 -30.82 -107.89
CA CYS A 178 23.54 -31.14 -108.56
C CYS A 178 24.66 -30.09 -108.30
N CYS A 179 25.91 -30.60 -108.16
CA CYS A 179 27.24 -29.95 -108.24
C CYS A 179 27.91 -29.30 -107.00
N ARG A 180 28.50 -30.17 -106.16
CA ARG A 180 29.81 -30.13 -105.45
C ARG A 180 30.56 -28.79 -105.21
N LYS A 181 30.95 -28.54 -103.93
CA LYS A 181 32.35 -28.46 -103.41
C LYS A 181 32.38 -28.38 -101.86
N PRO A 182 33.44 -28.87 -101.17
CA PRO A 182 33.43 -29.09 -99.72
C PRO A 182 33.98 -27.92 -98.87
N ASP A 183 33.46 -27.90 -97.63
CA ASP A 183 33.96 -27.35 -96.36
C ASP A 183 34.38 -25.88 -96.19
N VAL A 184 33.68 -25.19 -95.27
CA VAL A 184 34.28 -24.50 -94.12
C VAL A 184 33.35 -24.67 -92.88
N LYS A 185 33.88 -25.25 -91.81
CA LYS A 185 33.27 -25.37 -90.47
C LYS A 185 32.91 -23.99 -89.87
N PRO A 186 31.80 -23.87 -89.11
CA PRO A 186 31.69 -22.91 -88.04
C PRO A 186 31.95 -23.60 -86.68
N GLU A 187 32.90 -23.04 -85.93
CA GLU A 187 33.23 -23.44 -84.57
C GLU A 187 32.06 -23.15 -83.61
N SER A 188 31.75 -24.15 -82.80
CA SER A 188 30.80 -24.08 -81.70
C SER A 188 31.49 -23.57 -80.44
N PHE A 189 30.98 -22.49 -79.83
CA PHE A 189 31.19 -22.22 -78.41
C PHE A 189 29.89 -21.75 -77.77
N ILE A 190 29.10 -22.71 -77.32
CA ILE A 190 28.04 -22.52 -76.33
C ILE A 190 28.73 -22.55 -74.96
N ALA A 191 28.79 -21.41 -74.28
CA ALA A 191 29.05 -21.38 -72.84
C ALA A 191 27.71 -21.46 -72.12
N GLN A 192 27.50 -22.57 -71.40
CA GLN A 192 26.39 -22.78 -70.49
C GLN A 192 26.49 -21.78 -69.33
N ILE A 193 25.42 -21.01 -69.07
CA ILE A 193 25.22 -20.34 -67.80
C ILE A 193 23.91 -20.89 -67.21
N GLU A 194 24.10 -21.70 -66.18
CA GLU A 194 23.12 -22.42 -65.39
C GLU A 194 22.51 -21.44 -64.36
N THR A 195 21.19 -21.29 -64.40
CA THR A 195 20.41 -20.48 -63.45
C THR A 195 19.84 -21.39 -62.36
N THR A 196 20.14 -21.08 -61.10
CA THR A 196 19.45 -21.65 -59.94
C THR A 196 18.99 -20.52 -59.01
N PRO A 197 17.70 -20.41 -58.64
CA PRO A 197 17.26 -19.57 -57.54
C PRO A 197 17.19 -20.39 -56.25
N ALA A 198 17.85 -19.92 -55.19
CA ALA A 198 17.75 -20.51 -53.85
C ALA A 198 16.56 -19.92 -53.08
N GLU A 199 15.69 -20.80 -52.59
CA GLU A 199 14.46 -20.53 -51.86
C GLU A 199 14.70 -19.92 -50.47
N THR A 200 13.90 -18.90 -50.13
CA THR A 200 13.82 -18.29 -48.80
C THR A 200 12.97 -19.15 -47.85
N SER A 201 13.55 -19.64 -46.75
CA SER A 201 12.81 -20.38 -45.72
C SER A 201 12.07 -19.48 -44.72
N THR A 202 10.85 -19.92 -44.45
CA THR A 202 9.83 -19.54 -43.45
C THR A 202 10.31 -19.09 -42.06
N ARG A 203 9.76 -17.95 -41.63
CA ARG A 203 9.73 -17.43 -40.24
C ARG A 203 8.85 -18.31 -39.34
N LYS A 204 9.34 -18.69 -38.15
CA LYS A 204 8.52 -19.22 -37.04
C LYS A 204 8.14 -18.08 -36.10
N SER A 205 6.84 -17.93 -35.85
CA SER A 205 6.25 -17.07 -34.82
C SER A 205 6.35 -17.78 -33.47
N THR A 206 6.94 -17.14 -32.47
CA THR A 206 6.81 -17.54 -31.06
C THR A 206 6.23 -16.39 -30.27
N ASP A 207 4.94 -16.50 -29.98
CA ASP A 207 4.19 -15.66 -29.07
C ASP A 207 4.61 -16.01 -27.62
N LEU A 208 5.61 -15.30 -27.10
CA LEU A 208 5.99 -15.35 -25.70
C LEU A 208 5.41 -14.12 -24.99
N VAL A 209 4.20 -14.30 -24.45
CA VAL A 209 3.61 -13.37 -23.48
C VAL A 209 4.54 -13.29 -22.27
N LEU A 210 5.36 -12.24 -22.21
CA LEU A 210 6.20 -11.92 -21.06
C LEU A 210 5.31 -11.53 -19.86
N ARG A 211 4.83 -12.54 -19.11
CA ARG A 211 4.31 -12.34 -17.76
C ARG A 211 5.48 -11.91 -16.87
N ARG A 212 5.66 -10.59 -16.74
CA ARG A 212 6.62 -9.99 -15.82
C ARG A 212 6.22 -10.38 -14.37
N LYS A 213 6.88 -11.38 -13.79
CA LYS A 213 6.79 -11.68 -12.35
C LYS A 213 7.37 -10.48 -11.60
N ARG A 214 6.53 -9.73 -10.87
CA ARG A 214 6.97 -8.68 -9.94
C ARG A 214 7.47 -9.34 -8.65
N THR A 215 8.68 -8.98 -8.23
CA THR A 215 9.26 -9.36 -6.93
C THR A 215 8.42 -8.83 -5.77
N LYS A 216 8.34 -9.61 -4.67
CA LYS A 216 7.47 -9.34 -3.51
C LYS A 216 7.83 -8.06 -2.75
N ASP A 217 9.06 -7.56 -2.92
CA ASP A 217 9.61 -6.41 -2.20
C ASP A 217 9.73 -5.16 -3.07
N CYS A 218 8.59 -4.59 -3.48
CA CYS A 218 8.56 -3.21 -3.96
C CYS A 218 8.20 -2.25 -2.80
N PRO A 219 8.92 -1.12 -2.61
CA PRO A 219 8.65 -0.15 -1.54
C PRO A 219 7.21 0.39 -1.52
N GLN A 220 6.55 0.38 -2.67
CA GLN A 220 5.16 0.85 -2.86
C GLN A 220 4.12 -0.03 -2.14
N ARG A 221 4.44 -1.28 -1.77
CA ARG A 221 3.53 -2.16 -1.02
C ARG A 221 3.47 -1.87 0.48
N LYS A 222 4.45 -1.12 1.03
CA LYS A 222 4.47 -0.74 2.45
C LYS A 222 3.43 0.34 2.81
N TRP A 223 2.98 1.12 1.84
CA TRP A 223 2.11 2.28 2.07
C TRP A 223 0.61 1.98 1.87
N TYR A 224 0.27 0.87 1.22
CA TYR A 224 -1.11 0.46 0.99
C TYR A 224 -1.26 -1.07 1.06
N PRO A 225 -1.69 -1.62 2.21
CA PRO A 225 -2.01 -3.05 2.31
C PRO A 225 -3.18 -3.39 1.38
N LEU A 226 -2.97 -4.35 0.47
CA LEU A 226 -4.05 -4.87 -0.37
C LEU A 226 -5.05 -5.62 0.52
N ARG A 227 -6.28 -5.09 0.64
CA ARG A 227 -7.36 -5.83 1.30
C ARG A 227 -7.71 -7.07 0.47
N PRO A 228 -7.87 -8.26 1.08
CA PRO A 228 -8.35 -9.44 0.37
C PRO A 228 -9.73 -9.17 -0.21
N LYS A 229 -9.87 -9.27 -1.53
CA LYS A 229 -11.16 -9.21 -2.20
C LYS A 229 -11.84 -10.56 -1.98
N ARG A 230 -12.74 -10.65 -0.98
CA ARG A 230 -13.61 -11.82 -0.82
C ARG A 230 -14.64 -11.78 -1.95
N ILE A 231 -14.51 -12.71 -2.88
CA ILE A 231 -15.56 -13.00 -3.86
C ILE A 231 -16.34 -14.16 -3.23
N ASN A 232 -17.54 -13.89 -2.73
CA ASN A 232 -18.47 -14.95 -2.39
C ASN A 232 -19.11 -15.40 -3.71
N LEU A 233 -18.82 -16.62 -4.11
CA LEU A 233 -19.60 -17.34 -5.12
C LEU A 233 -20.55 -18.23 -4.33
N ASP A 234 -21.73 -17.68 -4.01
CA ASP A 234 -22.85 -18.52 -3.63
C ASP A 234 -23.30 -19.24 -4.91
N THR A 235 -23.24 -20.58 -4.88
CA THR A 235 -23.88 -21.48 -5.84
C THR A 235 -25.16 -21.99 -5.21
#